data_AF-S4PZW7-F1
#
_entry.id   AF-S4PZW7-F1
#
_cell.length_a   1.000
_cell.length_b   1.000
_cell.length_c   1.000
_cell.angle_alpha   90.00
_cell.angle_beta   90.00
_cell.angle_gamma   90.00
#
_symmetry.space_group_name_H-M   'P 1'
#
loop_
_entity.id
_entity.type
_entity.pdbx_description
1 polymer ?
#
loop_
_entity_poly.entity_id
_entity_poly.type
_entity_poly.pdbx_seq_one_letter_code
_entity_poly.pdbx_strand_id
1 'polypeptide(L)'
;MPDFECKSVPELEIGRLKKRLIEASTADDVRMCLVKLAMMMPSSPLWKLNPSWKPPGGLGNALISLPRGFLQDFGYVVSGAARARAEAGCARTALSLLSVLEGEARSQLGGSSDPILYRLCRQLSWEVLLLQVNVMLSEWPHHRLNLTVLADKCKACIAAVTSGDSIIPRPQVIESCWTCLVNACEWEGASVANGPGEAASALCAACCELQRGKGSRKFPRALWDYTLSIYNNGSNGPVKRSASGMPSHSRDAPNVAAEARNAFNGFLATLREPLAVSVMMSLLARIHNLLIDDSSLELVVEYTNLWPSNISNMNNYNLKHVLESLTELLERSLRLYPYNTSWLRLYGDVEMAGSRWAAALRRYLCALAAATWHFAKRAPDEGGLARRAARCCQALSAPTQAAALCQLPDEPDYTTAFKCLAEKTGNAADAMDGYYGCLWDGTLLEVGVALHARRGEGGRRARAVK
;
A
#
# COMPACT_ATOMS: atom_id res chain seq x y z
N MET A 1 64.09 21.18 18.14
CA MET A 1 62.68 21.62 18.22
C MET A 1 61.94 20.62 19.09
N PRO A 2 61.21 21.03 20.13
CA PRO A 2 60.48 20.10 20.98
C PRO A 2 59.18 19.67 20.28
N ASP A 3 58.92 18.37 20.29
CA ASP A 3 57.68 17.75 19.85
C ASP A 3 56.51 18.26 20.70
N PHE A 4 55.60 19.00 20.08
CA PHE A 4 54.30 19.30 20.66
C PHE A 4 53.41 18.05 20.53
N GLU A 5 53.49 17.15 21.52
CA GLU A 5 52.42 16.19 21.74
C GLU A 5 51.14 16.95 22.14
N CYS A 6 50.28 17.19 21.16
CA CYS A 6 48.94 17.72 21.39
C CYS A 6 48.13 16.67 22.15
N LYS A 7 48.18 16.70 23.48
CA LYS A 7 47.31 15.90 24.35
C LYS A 7 45.86 16.19 23.96
N SER A 8 45.17 15.19 23.41
CA SER A 8 43.74 15.30 23.10
C SER A 8 43.01 15.69 24.37
N VAL A 9 42.24 16.78 24.32
CA VAL A 9 41.34 17.13 25.42
C VAL A 9 40.36 15.96 25.58
N PRO A 10 40.26 15.32 26.75
CA PRO A 10 39.43 14.13 26.95
C PRO A 10 37.97 14.33 26.51
N GLU A 11 37.44 15.54 26.68
CA GLU A 11 36.10 15.95 26.25
C GLU A 11 35.94 15.94 24.73
N LEU A 12 36.97 16.34 23.99
CA LEU A 12 36.99 16.36 22.53
C LEU A 12 37.07 14.93 21.96
N GLU A 13 37.79 14.05 22.65
CA GLU A 13 37.89 12.63 22.31
C GLU A 13 36.57 11.89 22.61
N ILE A 14 35.91 12.19 23.73
CA ILE A 14 34.55 11.73 24.03
C ILE A 14 33.57 12.22 22.96
N GLY A 15 33.68 13.49 22.53
CA GLY A 15 32.87 14.05 21.45
C GLY A 15 33.06 13.33 20.11
N ARG A 16 34.31 13.01 19.75
CA ARG A 16 34.64 12.22 18.55
C ARG A 16 34.09 10.80 18.62
N LEU A 17 34.23 10.13 19.77
CA LEU A 17 33.69 8.79 19.99
C LEU A 17 32.16 8.76 19.93
N LYS A 18 31.48 9.79 20.48
CA LYS A 18 30.02 9.96 20.35
C LYS A 18 29.59 10.12 18.90
N LYS A 19 30.27 10.99 18.14
CA LYS A 19 29.97 11.19 16.71
C LYS A 19 30.17 9.89 15.92
N ARG A 20 31.28 9.20 16.15
CA ARG A 20 31.61 7.93 15.51
C ARG A 20 30.62 6.82 15.87
N LEU A 21 30.13 6.80 17.11
CA LEU A 21 29.07 5.89 17.56
C LEU A 21 27.75 6.15 16.81
N ILE A 22 27.41 7.42 16.54
CA ILE A 22 26.21 7.80 15.77
C ILE A 22 26.31 7.35 14.31
N GLU A 23 27.49 7.49 13.73
CA GLU A 23 27.78 7.12 12.34
C GLU A 23 27.93 5.60 12.14
N ALA A 24 28.28 4.86 13.19
CA ALA A 24 28.54 3.41 13.15
C ALA A 24 27.41 2.62 12.47
N SER A 25 27.78 1.81 11.48
CA SER A 25 26.86 0.96 10.71
C SER A 25 26.94 -0.52 11.09
N THR A 26 27.96 -0.92 11.86
CA THR A 26 28.17 -2.30 12.27
C THR A 26 28.12 -2.44 13.78
N ALA A 27 27.75 -3.63 14.27
CA ALA A 27 27.71 -3.91 15.69
C ALA A 27 29.13 -3.88 16.31
N ASP A 28 30.15 -4.23 15.53
CA ASP A 28 31.55 -4.20 15.96
C ASP A 28 32.06 -2.77 16.14
N ASP A 29 31.72 -1.85 15.23
CA ASP A 29 32.05 -0.43 15.39
C ASP A 29 31.39 0.15 16.65
N VAL A 30 30.13 -0.20 16.89
CA VAL A 30 29.40 0.18 18.11
C VAL A 30 30.09 -0.40 19.35
N ARG A 31 30.46 -1.69 19.33
CA ARG A 31 31.18 -2.37 20.41
C ARG A 31 32.51 -1.68 20.70
N MET A 32 33.33 -1.42 19.70
CA MET A 32 34.62 -0.74 19.85
C MET A 32 34.49 0.67 20.44
N CYS A 33 33.50 1.44 19.99
CA CYS A 33 33.24 2.77 20.53
C CYS A 33 32.77 2.71 21.99
N LEU A 34 31.89 1.76 22.33
CA LEU A 34 31.37 1.60 23.69
C LEU A 34 32.42 1.11 24.68
N VAL A 35 33.30 0.19 24.28
CA VAL A 35 34.42 -0.25 25.13
C VAL A 35 35.33 0.94 25.48
N LYS A 36 35.71 1.75 24.48
CA LYS A 36 36.53 2.95 24.71
C LYS A 36 35.81 3.98 25.59
N LEU A 37 34.52 4.21 25.36
CA LEU A 37 33.71 5.12 26.17
C LEU A 37 33.54 4.62 27.62
N ALA A 38 33.40 3.31 27.83
CA ALA A 38 33.32 2.71 29.17
C ALA A 38 34.62 2.89 29.97
N MET A 39 35.77 2.79 29.30
CA MET A 39 37.08 3.06 29.92
C MET A 39 37.24 4.54 30.31
N MET A 40 36.71 5.47 29.51
CA MET A 40 36.79 6.91 29.78
C MET A 40 35.72 7.41 30.75
N MET A 41 34.56 6.74 30.84
CA MET A 41 33.43 7.13 31.68
C MET A 41 32.84 5.93 32.45
N PRO A 42 33.57 5.36 33.43
CA PRO A 42 33.17 4.12 34.11
C PRO A 42 31.93 4.25 34.99
N SER A 43 31.63 5.47 35.47
CA SER A 43 30.55 5.72 36.43
C SER A 43 29.22 6.11 35.79
N SER A 44 29.17 6.50 34.51
CA SER A 44 27.95 6.93 33.82
C SER A 44 27.38 5.84 32.90
N PRO A 45 26.06 5.62 32.87
CA PRO A 45 25.44 4.75 31.86
C PRO A 45 25.61 5.35 30.46
N LEU A 46 26.19 4.57 29.55
CA LEU A 46 26.50 5.00 28.18
C LEU A 46 25.24 5.06 27.31
N TRP A 47 24.12 4.49 27.73
CA TRP A 47 22.86 4.61 27.01
C TRP A 47 22.20 6.01 27.07
N LYS A 48 22.64 6.91 27.96
CA LYS A 48 22.16 8.30 28.03
C LYS A 48 22.82 9.24 27.00
N LEU A 49 23.73 8.73 26.16
CA LEU A 49 24.53 9.55 25.25
C LEU A 49 23.71 10.21 24.14
N ASN A 50 22.60 9.60 23.72
CA ASN A 50 21.71 10.16 22.71
C ASN A 50 20.23 10.00 23.11
N PRO A 51 19.49 11.08 23.42
CA PRO A 51 18.09 11.00 23.85
C PRO A 51 17.13 10.54 22.75
N SER A 52 17.54 10.54 21.47
CA SER A 52 16.71 10.04 20.36
C SER A 52 16.76 8.52 20.20
N TRP A 53 17.75 7.84 20.78
CA TRP A 53 17.91 6.39 20.67
C TRP A 53 17.14 5.65 21.74
N LYS A 54 15.83 5.51 21.51
CA LYS A 54 14.93 4.78 22.41
C LYS A 54 14.58 3.42 21.82
N PRO A 55 14.93 2.30 22.51
CA PRO A 55 14.52 0.97 22.09
C PRO A 55 12.99 0.85 21.90
N PRO A 56 12.52 -0.04 21.01
CA PRO A 56 11.10 -0.21 20.73
C PRO A 56 10.35 -0.86 21.91
N GLY A 57 9.14 -0.36 22.19
CA GLY A 57 8.19 -0.97 23.13
C GLY A 57 8.78 -1.30 24.51
N GLY A 58 8.51 -2.51 25.00
CA GLY A 58 9.00 -3.01 26.29
C GLY A 58 10.50 -3.34 26.33
N LEU A 59 11.20 -3.33 25.18
CA LEU A 59 12.61 -3.70 25.09
C LEU A 59 13.50 -2.76 25.92
N GLY A 60 13.17 -1.47 25.97
CA GLY A 60 13.92 -0.48 26.76
C GLY A 60 13.88 -0.81 28.26
N ASN A 61 12.71 -1.18 28.76
CA ASN A 61 12.54 -1.58 30.16
C ASN A 61 13.24 -2.91 30.45
N ALA A 62 13.16 -3.88 29.54
CA ALA A 62 13.84 -5.16 29.68
C ALA A 62 15.37 -4.98 29.73
N LEU A 63 15.92 -4.12 28.88
CA LEU A 63 17.34 -3.79 28.89
C LEU A 63 17.75 -3.07 30.18
N ILE A 64 16.98 -2.07 30.63
CA ILE A 64 17.26 -1.36 31.88
C ILE A 64 17.16 -2.29 33.10
N SER A 65 16.34 -3.35 33.05
CA SER A 65 16.23 -4.32 34.15
C SER A 65 17.41 -5.29 34.27
N LEU A 66 18.31 -5.32 33.28
CA LEU A 66 19.53 -6.12 33.38
C LEU A 66 20.49 -5.59 34.47
N PRO A 67 21.30 -6.46 35.08
CA PRO A 67 22.42 -6.04 35.91
C PRO A 67 23.33 -5.08 35.15
N ARG A 68 23.89 -4.10 35.87
CA ARG A 68 24.81 -3.13 35.27
C ARG A 68 26.02 -3.84 34.68
N GLY A 69 26.22 -3.68 33.38
CA GLY A 69 27.29 -4.32 32.65
C GLY A 69 27.25 -4.01 31.17
N PHE A 70 28.21 -4.57 30.43
CA PHE A 70 28.38 -4.28 29.01
C PHE A 70 27.11 -4.59 28.18
N LEU A 71 26.42 -5.71 28.45
CA LEU A 71 25.22 -6.09 27.71
C LEU A 71 24.09 -5.07 27.85
N GLN A 72 23.98 -4.41 29.00
CA GLN A 72 22.96 -3.39 29.24
C GLN A 72 23.20 -2.14 28.37
N ASP A 73 24.43 -1.60 28.41
CA ASP A 73 24.86 -0.46 27.60
C ASP A 73 24.85 -0.76 26.10
N PHE A 74 25.45 -1.87 25.71
CA PHE A 74 25.48 -2.34 24.33
C PHE A 74 24.06 -2.59 23.81
N GLY A 75 23.22 -3.30 24.57
CA GLY A 75 21.88 -3.64 24.16
C GLY A 75 20.97 -2.42 23.98
N TYR A 76 21.03 -1.45 24.88
CA TYR A 76 20.22 -0.22 24.76
C TYR A 76 20.64 0.62 23.55
N VAL A 77 21.96 0.81 23.37
CA VAL A 77 22.49 1.61 22.26
C VAL A 77 22.23 0.93 20.91
N VAL A 78 22.53 -0.37 20.80
CA VAL A 78 22.31 -1.13 19.56
C VAL A 78 20.84 -1.19 19.20
N SER A 79 19.94 -1.41 20.17
CA SER A 79 18.50 -1.46 19.92
C SER A 79 17.95 -0.09 19.46
N GLY A 80 18.39 0.99 20.12
CA GLY A 80 18.02 2.35 19.73
C GLY A 80 18.56 2.74 18.34
N ALA A 81 19.81 2.38 18.05
CA ALA A 81 20.42 2.60 16.75
C ALA A 81 19.73 1.79 15.65
N ALA A 82 19.47 0.50 15.87
CA ALA A 82 18.75 -0.36 14.92
C ALA A 82 17.37 0.21 14.59
N ARG A 83 16.61 0.66 15.60
CA ARG A 83 15.32 1.32 15.39
C ARG A 83 15.45 2.58 14.53
N ALA A 84 16.38 3.48 14.88
CA ALA A 84 16.59 4.72 14.12
C ALA A 84 16.97 4.43 12.66
N ARG A 85 17.77 3.38 12.41
CA ARG A 85 18.11 2.94 11.05
C ARG A 85 16.92 2.33 10.31
N ALA A 86 16.06 1.58 11.01
CA ALA A 86 14.83 1.05 10.42
C ALA A 86 13.86 2.17 10.01
N GLU A 87 13.67 3.18 10.87
CA GLU A 87 12.86 4.37 10.59
C GLU A 87 13.44 5.21 9.44
N ALA A 88 14.76 5.19 9.25
CA ALA A 88 15.44 5.81 8.11
C ALA A 88 15.43 4.96 6.82
N GLY A 89 14.71 3.82 6.79
CA GLY A 89 14.63 2.93 5.63
C GLY A 89 15.81 1.98 5.42
N CYS A 90 16.78 1.95 6.33
CA CYS A 90 17.96 1.08 6.29
C CYS A 90 17.70 -0.26 7.01
N ALA A 91 16.65 -0.98 6.62
CA ALA A 91 16.17 -2.17 7.33
C ALA A 91 17.22 -3.29 7.43
N ARG A 92 18.06 -3.48 6.40
CA ARG A 92 19.11 -4.52 6.40
C ARG A 92 20.21 -4.25 7.43
N THR A 93 20.62 -2.99 7.56
CA THR A 93 21.60 -2.59 8.58
C THR A 93 21.02 -2.73 9.98
N ALA A 94 19.75 -2.31 10.17
CA ALA A 94 19.03 -2.51 11.42
C ALA A 94 18.94 -3.99 11.80
N LEU A 95 18.64 -4.87 10.84
CA LEU A 95 18.57 -6.31 11.04
C LEU A 95 19.92 -6.87 11.47
N SER A 96 21.01 -6.51 10.79
CA SER A 96 22.36 -6.96 11.15
C SER A 96 22.74 -6.56 12.57
N LEU A 97 22.48 -5.31 12.97
CA LEU A 97 22.73 -4.82 14.32
C LEU A 97 21.96 -5.62 15.37
N LEU A 98 20.66 -5.81 15.15
CA LEU A 98 19.80 -6.45 16.13
C LEU A 98 20.01 -7.97 16.22
N SER A 99 20.35 -8.63 15.11
CA SER A 99 20.71 -10.05 15.11
C SER A 99 22.00 -10.32 15.88
N VAL A 100 22.99 -9.42 15.84
CA VAL A 100 24.19 -9.54 16.68
C VAL A 100 23.85 -9.40 18.17
N LEU A 101 22.98 -8.45 18.52
CA LEU A 101 22.52 -8.30 19.90
C LEU A 101 21.72 -9.52 20.39
N GLU A 102 20.84 -10.08 19.55
CA GLU A 102 20.10 -11.31 19.87
C GLU A 102 21.06 -12.48 20.12
N GLY A 103 22.08 -12.63 19.27
CA GLY A 103 23.11 -13.66 19.42
C GLY A 103 23.89 -13.54 20.73
N GLU A 104 24.29 -12.31 21.09
CA GLU A 104 24.99 -12.02 22.35
C GLU A 104 24.11 -12.33 23.57
N ALA A 105 22.85 -11.88 23.57
CA ALA A 105 21.92 -12.16 24.66
C ALA A 105 21.67 -13.67 24.83
N ARG A 106 21.50 -14.39 23.71
CA ARG A 106 21.31 -15.85 23.71
C ARG A 106 22.55 -16.61 24.17
N SER A 107 23.74 -16.12 23.81
CA SER A 107 25.01 -16.67 24.30
C SER A 107 25.13 -16.56 25.82
N GLN A 108 24.74 -15.41 26.40
CA GLN A 108 24.77 -15.21 27.85
C GLN A 108 23.69 -16.01 28.58
N LEU A 109 22.59 -16.35 27.90
CA LEU A 109 21.55 -17.23 28.41
C LEU A 109 22.00 -18.71 28.46
N GLY A 110 23.04 -19.11 27.71
CA GLY A 110 23.44 -20.50 27.40
C GLY A 110 23.62 -21.45 28.60
N GLY A 111 22.52 -21.84 29.24
CA GLY A 111 22.43 -22.71 30.43
C GLY A 111 21.83 -22.04 31.67
N SER A 112 21.64 -20.71 31.70
CA SER A 112 21.07 -19.99 32.84
C SER A 112 19.54 -19.94 32.77
N SER A 113 18.87 -20.08 33.91
CA SER A 113 17.41 -19.94 34.03
C SER A 113 17.00 -18.50 34.39
N ASP A 114 17.78 -17.49 33.95
CA ASP A 114 17.48 -16.09 34.26
C ASP A 114 16.20 -15.65 33.54
N PRO A 115 15.09 -15.39 34.28
CA PRO A 115 13.82 -15.04 33.67
C PRO A 115 13.85 -13.67 32.96
N ILE A 116 14.72 -12.75 33.40
CA ILE A 116 14.87 -11.43 32.78
C ILE A 116 15.55 -11.57 31.43
N LEU A 117 16.66 -12.32 31.39
CA LEU A 117 17.41 -12.56 30.15
C LEU A 117 16.62 -13.41 29.15
N TYR A 118 15.87 -14.41 29.63
CA TYR A 118 14.95 -15.18 28.80
C TYR A 118 13.87 -14.30 28.15
N ARG A 119 13.24 -13.42 28.94
CA ARG A 119 12.27 -12.45 28.43
C ARG A 119 12.88 -11.53 27.38
N LEU A 120 14.09 -11.04 27.62
CA LEU A 120 14.81 -10.20 26.67
C LEU A 120 15.09 -10.93 25.36
N CYS A 121 15.58 -12.18 25.42
CA CYS A 121 15.84 -13.00 24.23
C CYS A 121 14.57 -13.21 23.40
N ARG A 122 13.44 -13.49 24.05
CA ARG A 122 12.13 -13.62 23.39
C ARG A 122 11.75 -12.31 22.68
N GLN A 123 11.82 -11.18 23.38
CA GLN A 123 11.50 -9.87 22.80
C GLN A 123 12.43 -9.51 21.62
N LEU A 124 13.74 -9.73 21.75
CA LEU A 124 14.70 -9.50 20.67
C LEU A 124 14.39 -10.36 19.44
N SER A 125 14.05 -11.64 19.62
CA SER A 125 13.72 -12.53 18.50
C SER A 125 12.53 -12.02 17.66
N TRP A 126 11.55 -11.39 18.31
CA TRP A 126 10.39 -10.80 17.65
C TRP A 126 10.69 -9.49 16.92
N GLU A 127 11.55 -8.64 17.50
CA GLU A 127 12.02 -7.44 16.81
C GLU A 127 12.91 -7.80 15.60
N VAL A 128 13.73 -8.85 15.71
CA VAL A 128 14.49 -9.40 14.58
C VAL A 128 13.52 -9.91 13.50
N LEU A 129 12.46 -10.63 13.88
CA LEU A 129 11.43 -11.09 12.95
C LEU A 129 10.75 -9.92 12.22
N LEU A 130 10.35 -8.87 12.94
CA LEU A 130 9.80 -7.64 12.36
C LEU A 130 10.76 -7.01 11.33
N LEU A 131 12.06 -6.94 11.64
CA LEU A 131 13.06 -6.42 10.71
C LEU A 131 13.26 -7.33 9.49
N GLN A 132 13.15 -8.66 9.65
CA GLN A 132 13.19 -9.59 8.51
C GLN A 132 12.03 -9.34 7.54
N VAL A 133 10.82 -9.10 8.05
CA VAL A 133 9.67 -8.74 7.22
C VAL A 133 9.89 -7.39 6.52
N ASN A 134 10.39 -6.38 7.24
CA ASN A 134 10.71 -5.08 6.63
C ASN A 134 11.75 -5.19 5.50
N VAL A 135 12.78 -6.04 5.69
CA VAL A 135 13.77 -6.33 4.66
C VAL A 135 13.10 -6.98 3.45
N MET A 136 12.27 -8.01 3.66
CA MET A 136 11.50 -8.66 2.59
C MET A 136 10.66 -7.66 1.78
N LEU A 137 9.97 -6.74 2.45
CA LEU A 137 9.14 -5.72 1.79
C LEU A 137 9.96 -4.66 1.04
N SER A 138 11.13 -4.28 1.57
CA SER A 138 12.01 -3.27 0.99
C SER A 138 12.78 -3.76 -0.23
N GLU A 139 13.07 -5.05 -0.29
CA GLU A 139 13.85 -5.67 -1.36
C GLU A 139 12.96 -6.34 -2.42
N TRP A 140 11.64 -6.21 -2.31
CA TRP A 140 10.69 -6.84 -3.22
C TRP A 140 10.87 -6.38 -4.68
N PRO A 141 10.78 -7.28 -5.67
CA PRO A 141 10.61 -8.75 -5.58
C PRO A 141 11.94 -9.50 -5.39
N HIS A 142 13.07 -8.81 -5.38
CA HIS A 142 14.43 -9.38 -5.39
C HIS A 142 14.98 -9.67 -3.98
N HIS A 143 14.13 -10.03 -3.03
CA HIS A 143 14.56 -10.36 -1.68
C HIS A 143 15.40 -11.64 -1.68
N ARG A 144 16.35 -11.74 -0.74
CA ARG A 144 17.20 -12.95 -0.58
C ARG A 144 16.72 -13.92 0.50
N LEU A 145 15.64 -13.54 1.20
CA LEU A 145 15.09 -14.32 2.30
C LEU A 145 14.29 -15.52 1.78
N ASN A 146 14.37 -16.63 2.51
CA ASN A 146 13.50 -17.77 2.27
C ASN A 146 12.12 -17.48 2.87
N LEU A 147 11.13 -17.26 2.00
CA LEU A 147 9.78 -16.86 2.41
C LEU A 147 9.04 -17.93 3.21
N THR A 148 9.26 -19.22 2.93
CA THR A 148 8.57 -20.29 3.67
C THR A 148 9.05 -20.34 5.12
N VAL A 149 10.37 -20.30 5.33
CA VAL A 149 10.97 -20.25 6.67
C VAL A 149 10.56 -18.99 7.42
N LEU A 150 10.47 -17.85 6.74
CA LEU A 150 10.01 -16.60 7.35
C LEU A 150 8.54 -16.69 7.76
N ALA A 151 7.69 -17.22 6.88
CA ALA A 151 6.27 -17.43 7.14
C ALA A 151 6.04 -18.38 8.32
N ASP A 152 6.80 -19.46 8.44
CA ASP A 152 6.69 -20.39 9.57
C ASP A 152 7.03 -19.71 10.90
N LYS A 153 8.05 -18.84 10.93
CA LYS A 153 8.36 -18.01 12.10
C LYS A 153 7.23 -17.03 12.42
N CYS A 154 6.60 -16.43 11.41
CA CYS A 154 5.44 -15.57 11.58
C CYS A 154 4.23 -16.33 12.15
N LYS A 155 3.92 -17.53 11.64
CA LYS A 155 2.86 -18.41 12.18
C LYS A 155 3.13 -18.76 13.65
N ALA A 156 4.37 -19.12 13.98
CA ALA A 156 4.76 -19.41 15.36
C ALA A 156 4.64 -18.18 16.29
N CYS A 157 4.97 -16.99 15.79
CA CYS A 157 4.81 -15.74 16.54
C CYS A 157 3.33 -15.41 16.81
N ILE A 158 2.47 -15.58 15.81
CA ILE A 158 1.01 -15.38 15.95
C ILE A 158 0.42 -16.38 16.96
N ALA A 159 0.81 -17.65 16.88
CA ALA A 159 0.35 -18.69 17.81
C ALA A 159 0.77 -18.42 19.26
N ALA A 160 1.87 -17.69 19.49
CA ALA A 160 2.30 -17.32 20.84
C ALA A 160 1.34 -16.35 21.56
N VAL A 161 0.47 -15.65 20.82
CA VAL A 161 -0.54 -14.77 21.42
C VAL A 161 -1.65 -15.57 22.11
N THR A 162 -2.00 -16.73 21.56
CA THR A 162 -3.07 -17.60 22.07
C THR A 162 -2.57 -18.70 23.01
N SER A 163 -1.25 -18.87 23.14
CA SER A 163 -0.65 -19.95 23.94
C SER A 163 -0.66 -19.71 25.46
N GLY A 164 -1.23 -18.60 25.94
CA GLY A 164 -1.30 -18.27 27.37
C GLY A 164 0.08 -17.96 28.01
N ASP A 165 1.10 -17.67 27.20
CA ASP A 165 2.43 -17.30 27.67
C ASP A 165 2.40 -15.90 28.32
N SER A 166 3.18 -15.71 29.38
CA SER A 166 3.28 -14.42 30.09
C SER A 166 4.00 -13.34 29.28
N ILE A 167 4.76 -13.76 28.26
CA ILE A 167 5.49 -12.88 27.36
C ILE A 167 4.76 -12.92 26.01
N ILE A 168 4.20 -11.78 25.61
CA ILE A 168 3.37 -11.64 24.39
C ILE A 168 4.07 -10.67 23.43
N PRO A 169 4.09 -10.97 22.11
CA PRO A 169 4.62 -10.04 21.11
C PRO A 169 3.79 -8.76 21.04
N ARG A 170 4.45 -7.63 20.75
CA ARG A 170 3.76 -6.34 20.62
C ARG A 170 2.91 -6.27 19.34
N PRO A 171 1.86 -5.43 19.29
CA PRO A 171 0.95 -5.33 18.15
C PRO A 171 1.63 -5.17 16.78
N GLN A 172 2.66 -4.32 16.69
CA GLN A 172 3.35 -4.08 15.40
C GLN A 172 4.07 -5.32 14.86
N VAL A 173 4.56 -6.20 15.74
CA VAL A 173 5.19 -7.47 15.32
C VAL A 173 4.12 -8.39 14.75
N ILE A 174 2.96 -8.48 15.39
CA ILE A 174 1.85 -9.31 14.93
C ILE A 174 1.29 -8.82 13.59
N GLU A 175 1.08 -7.51 13.44
CA GLU A 175 0.67 -6.90 12.17
C GLU A 175 1.67 -7.24 11.05
N SER A 176 2.97 -7.10 11.33
CA SER A 176 4.01 -7.44 10.37
C SER A 176 4.06 -8.93 10.02
N CYS A 177 3.81 -9.81 11.00
CA CYS A 177 3.70 -11.25 10.76
C CYS A 177 2.55 -11.57 9.79
N TRP A 178 1.37 -10.98 10.01
CA TRP A 178 0.25 -11.16 9.09
C TRP A 178 0.53 -10.58 7.70
N THR A 179 1.13 -9.39 7.61
CA THR A 179 1.60 -8.81 6.34
C THR A 179 2.57 -9.74 5.61
N CYS A 180 3.46 -10.42 6.34
CA CYS A 180 4.34 -11.40 5.75
C CYS A 180 3.57 -12.58 5.14
N LEU A 181 2.59 -13.12 5.87
CA LEU A 181 1.78 -14.25 5.39
C LEU A 181 0.98 -13.90 4.14
N VAL A 182 0.37 -12.71 4.11
CA VAL A 182 -0.33 -12.20 2.92
C VAL A 182 0.62 -12.19 1.71
N ASN A 183 1.81 -11.61 1.86
CA ASN A 183 2.74 -11.42 0.75
C ASN A 183 3.50 -12.70 0.34
N ALA A 184 3.65 -13.65 1.26
CA ALA A 184 4.32 -14.93 1.01
C ALA A 184 3.38 -15.99 0.40
N CYS A 185 2.12 -15.64 0.08
CA CYS A 185 1.08 -16.56 -0.38
C CYS A 185 0.71 -17.65 0.64
N GLU A 186 0.94 -17.40 1.93
CA GLU A 186 0.73 -18.36 3.02
C GLU A 186 -0.62 -18.10 3.68
N TRP A 187 -1.70 -18.36 2.94
CA TRP A 187 -3.07 -18.02 3.34
C TRP A 187 -3.82 -19.17 4.02
N GLU A 188 -3.36 -20.40 3.86
CA GLU A 188 -3.97 -21.57 4.48
C GLU A 188 -3.77 -21.57 6.00
N GLY A 189 -4.82 -21.95 6.74
CA GLY A 189 -4.79 -21.97 8.21
C GLY A 189 -4.88 -20.60 8.87
N ALA A 190 -5.02 -19.51 8.10
CA ALA A 190 -5.27 -18.17 8.63
C ALA A 190 -6.66 -18.10 9.29
N SER A 191 -6.72 -18.06 10.62
CA SER A 191 -7.92 -17.66 11.35
C SER A 191 -8.09 -16.15 11.28
N VAL A 192 -9.34 -15.66 11.15
CA VAL A 192 -9.63 -14.23 11.29
C VAL A 192 -9.21 -13.77 12.68
N ALA A 193 -8.25 -12.84 12.74
CA ALA A 193 -7.76 -12.29 13.98
C ALA A 193 -8.70 -11.17 14.46
N ASN A 194 -8.96 -11.12 15.77
CA ASN A 194 -9.62 -9.99 16.41
C ASN A 194 -8.53 -9.15 17.10
N GLY A 195 -8.08 -8.06 16.46
CA GLY A 195 -7.01 -7.20 16.98
C GLY A 195 -5.87 -6.95 15.99
N PRO A 196 -4.60 -6.90 16.44
CA PRO A 196 -3.47 -6.57 15.56
C PRO A 196 -3.41 -7.51 14.34
N GLY A 197 -3.39 -6.94 13.14
CA GLY A 197 -3.38 -7.68 11.88
C GLY A 197 -4.74 -8.21 11.41
N GLU A 198 -5.87 -7.76 12.00
CA GLU A 198 -7.23 -8.13 11.58
C GLU A 198 -7.44 -7.97 10.06
N ALA A 199 -7.11 -6.82 9.48
CA ALA A 199 -7.23 -6.55 8.04
C ALA A 199 -6.45 -7.57 7.19
N ALA A 200 -5.20 -7.83 7.57
CA ALA A 200 -4.32 -8.75 6.87
C ALA A 200 -4.80 -10.21 6.99
N SER A 201 -5.25 -10.63 8.18
CA SER A 201 -5.82 -11.96 8.39
C SER A 201 -7.12 -12.18 7.59
N ALA A 202 -7.98 -11.17 7.53
CA ALA A 202 -9.22 -11.21 6.76
C ALA A 202 -8.95 -11.22 5.24
N LEU A 203 -7.87 -10.55 4.81
CA LEU A 203 -7.38 -10.64 3.43
C LEU A 203 -6.83 -12.03 3.09
N CYS A 204 -6.04 -12.66 3.98
CA CYS A 204 -5.63 -14.06 3.80
C CYS A 204 -6.86 -14.97 3.61
N ALA A 205 -7.89 -14.82 4.43
CA ALA A 205 -9.12 -15.61 4.31
C ALA A 205 -9.82 -15.41 2.95
N ALA A 206 -9.91 -14.17 2.47
CA ALA A 206 -10.49 -13.89 1.15
C ALA A 206 -9.65 -14.48 0.00
N CYS A 207 -8.32 -14.38 0.06
CA CYS A 207 -7.43 -14.94 -0.95
C CYS A 207 -7.45 -16.48 -0.96
N CYS A 208 -7.51 -17.11 0.21
CA CYS A 208 -7.67 -18.55 0.37
C CYS A 208 -8.99 -19.05 -0.24
N GLU A 209 -10.11 -18.37 0.03
CA GLU A 209 -11.40 -18.72 -0.60
C GLU A 209 -11.37 -18.56 -2.13
N LEU A 210 -10.66 -17.56 -2.65
CA LEU A 210 -10.50 -17.39 -4.09
C LEU A 210 -9.78 -18.59 -4.73
N GLN A 211 -8.68 -19.03 -4.11
CA GLN A 211 -7.89 -20.18 -4.57
C GLN A 211 -8.71 -21.49 -4.52
N ARG A 212 -9.45 -21.71 -3.43
CA ARG A 212 -10.25 -22.94 -3.23
C ARG A 212 -11.52 -22.96 -4.09
N GLY A 213 -12.16 -21.82 -4.24
CA GLY A 213 -13.48 -21.66 -4.86
C GLY A 213 -13.48 -21.46 -6.38
N LYS A 214 -12.30 -21.44 -7.03
CA LYS A 214 -12.13 -21.11 -8.46
C LYS A 214 -12.93 -19.86 -8.89
N GLY A 215 -13.05 -18.86 -8.02
CA GLY A 215 -13.78 -17.61 -8.30
C GLY A 215 -15.31 -17.69 -8.33
N SER A 216 -15.94 -18.74 -7.81
CA SER A 216 -17.42 -18.87 -7.72
C SER A 216 -17.99 -18.60 -6.33
N ARG A 217 -17.17 -18.74 -5.29
CA ARG A 217 -17.58 -18.55 -3.89
C ARG A 217 -17.48 -17.08 -3.49
N LYS A 218 -18.45 -16.62 -2.71
CA LYS A 218 -18.45 -15.27 -2.13
C LYS A 218 -17.32 -15.14 -1.12
N PHE A 219 -16.77 -13.94 -1.01
CA PHE A 219 -15.73 -13.66 -0.02
C PHE A 219 -16.27 -13.64 1.41
N PRO A 220 -15.44 -13.97 2.41
CA PRO A 220 -15.78 -13.79 3.81
C PRO A 220 -16.14 -12.33 4.13
N ARG A 221 -17.17 -12.12 4.95
CA ARG A 221 -17.64 -10.77 5.32
C ARG A 221 -16.69 -9.99 6.21
N ALA A 222 -15.80 -10.65 6.94
CA ALA A 222 -14.92 -9.99 7.91
C ALA A 222 -14.13 -8.81 7.31
N LEU A 223 -13.51 -9.00 6.14
CA LEU A 223 -12.76 -7.94 5.47
C LEU A 223 -13.66 -6.82 4.95
N TRP A 224 -14.86 -7.17 4.47
CA TRP A 224 -15.87 -6.22 4.01
C TRP A 224 -16.35 -5.32 5.15
N ASP A 225 -16.77 -5.92 6.26
CA ASP A 225 -17.29 -5.20 7.43
C ASP A 225 -16.21 -4.33 8.07
N TYR A 226 -14.98 -4.86 8.19
CA TYR A 226 -13.82 -4.10 8.67
C TYR A 226 -13.55 -2.87 7.80
N THR A 227 -13.51 -3.05 6.48
CA THR A 227 -13.21 -1.95 5.54
C THR A 227 -14.32 -0.90 5.52
N LEU A 228 -15.59 -1.31 5.58
CA LEU A 228 -16.70 -0.35 5.69
C LEU A 228 -16.61 0.47 6.98
N SER A 229 -16.22 -0.15 8.10
CA SER A 229 -16.08 0.57 9.37
C SER A 229 -15.07 1.72 9.31
N ILE A 230 -14.01 1.58 8.50
CA ILE A 230 -12.96 2.60 8.31
C ILE A 230 -13.48 3.83 7.56
N TYR A 231 -14.39 3.64 6.60
CA TYR A 231 -14.93 4.74 5.76
C TYR A 231 -16.25 5.31 6.26
N ASN A 232 -16.81 4.74 7.33
CA ASN A 232 -18.02 5.23 7.96
C ASN A 232 -17.71 6.52 8.77
N ASN A 233 -18.25 7.65 8.32
CA ASN A 233 -18.20 8.93 9.05
C ASN A 233 -19.36 9.09 10.03
N GLY A 234 -20.31 8.15 10.05
CA GLY A 234 -21.39 8.12 11.03
C GLY A 234 -20.84 7.83 12.42
N SER A 235 -21.21 8.64 13.42
CA SER A 235 -20.89 8.33 14.81
C SER A 235 -21.68 7.09 15.24
N ASN A 236 -21.05 5.92 15.23
CA ASN A 236 -21.66 4.70 15.79
C ASN A 236 -21.62 4.65 17.34
N GLY A 237 -21.29 5.76 18.00
CA GLY A 237 -21.50 5.90 19.44
C GLY A 237 -22.88 6.51 19.71
N PRO A 238 -23.65 6.05 20.72
CA PRO A 238 -24.77 6.83 21.20
C PRO A 238 -24.26 8.22 21.56
N VAL A 239 -24.87 9.27 20.98
CA VAL A 239 -24.57 10.65 21.37
C VAL A 239 -24.82 10.73 22.88
N LYS A 240 -23.74 10.76 23.68
CA LYS A 240 -23.86 11.07 25.10
C LYS A 240 -24.47 12.46 25.17
N ARG A 241 -25.75 12.55 25.53
CA ARG A 241 -26.41 13.81 25.81
C ARG A 241 -25.78 14.38 27.07
N SER A 242 -25.45 15.67 27.08
CA SER A 242 -25.11 16.33 28.35
C SER A 242 -26.33 16.29 29.28
N ALA A 243 -26.12 16.54 30.58
CA ALA A 243 -27.21 16.66 31.55
C ALA A 243 -28.27 17.73 31.19
N SER A 244 -28.01 18.56 30.18
CA SER A 244 -28.93 19.56 29.63
C SER A 244 -29.65 19.13 28.34
N GLY A 245 -29.55 17.86 27.93
CA GLY A 245 -30.27 17.33 26.76
C GLY A 245 -29.69 17.70 25.40
N MET A 246 -28.57 18.42 25.34
CA MET A 246 -27.91 18.81 24.09
C MET A 246 -26.98 17.69 23.57
N PRO A 247 -26.86 17.53 22.24
CA PRO A 247 -25.87 16.62 21.64
C PRO A 247 -24.46 17.00 22.09
N SER A 248 -23.71 16.10 22.75
CA SER A 248 -22.27 16.32 22.90
C SER A 248 -21.59 15.96 21.59
N HIS A 249 -21.11 16.98 20.88
CA HIS A 249 -20.14 16.76 19.82
C HIS A 249 -18.81 16.44 20.49
N SER A 250 -18.45 15.15 20.52
CA SER A 250 -17.08 14.73 20.83
C SER A 250 -16.15 15.35 19.79
N ARG A 251 -15.24 16.23 20.23
CA ARG A 251 -14.18 16.81 19.38
C ARG A 251 -13.22 15.76 18.80
N ASP A 252 -13.25 14.52 19.31
CA ASP A 252 -12.28 13.47 18.99
C ASP A 252 -12.74 12.48 17.92
N ALA A 253 -14.05 12.42 17.62
CA ALA A 253 -14.60 11.51 16.61
C ALA A 253 -13.98 11.64 15.19
N PRO A 254 -13.76 12.85 14.63
CA PRO A 254 -13.14 12.97 13.31
C PRO A 254 -11.66 12.53 13.29
N ASN A 255 -10.95 12.60 14.43
CA ASN A 255 -9.55 12.15 14.52
C ASN A 255 -9.44 10.63 14.50
N VAL A 256 -10.34 9.91 15.17
CA VAL A 256 -10.32 8.43 15.22
C VAL A 256 -10.54 7.81 13.84
N ALA A 257 -11.50 8.32 13.06
CA ALA A 257 -11.76 7.83 11.70
C ALA A 257 -10.57 8.13 10.76
N ALA A 258 -9.93 9.29 10.92
CA ALA A 258 -8.74 9.63 10.15
C ALA A 258 -7.55 8.73 10.50
N GLU A 259 -7.32 8.43 11.79
CA GLU A 259 -6.29 7.51 12.25
C GLU A 259 -6.51 6.08 11.73
N ALA A 260 -7.75 5.58 11.78
CA ALA A 260 -8.10 4.27 11.24
C ALA A 260 -7.83 4.19 9.72
N ARG A 261 -8.20 5.24 8.97
CA ARG A 261 -7.88 5.36 7.54
C ARG A 261 -6.37 5.39 7.28
N ASN A 262 -5.62 6.16 8.06
CA ASN A 262 -4.16 6.23 7.92
C ASN A 262 -3.49 4.88 8.21
N ALA A 263 -3.94 4.17 9.25
CA ALA A 263 -3.45 2.84 9.57
C ALA A 263 -3.79 1.83 8.46
N PHE A 264 -5.02 1.88 7.92
CA PHE A 264 -5.44 1.04 6.82
C PHE A 264 -4.63 1.31 5.54
N ASN A 265 -4.41 2.58 5.19
CA ASN A 265 -3.57 2.95 4.04
C ASN A 265 -2.10 2.57 4.26
N GLY A 266 -1.62 2.63 5.51
CA GLY A 266 -0.34 2.06 5.90
C GLY A 266 -0.26 0.55 5.65
N PHE A 267 -1.31 -0.21 5.98
CA PHE A 267 -1.40 -1.63 5.63
C PHE A 267 -1.44 -1.85 4.12
N LEU A 268 -2.28 -1.12 3.37
CA LEU A 268 -2.32 -1.20 1.89
C LEU A 268 -0.94 -0.93 1.28
N ALA A 269 -0.15 -0.02 1.86
CA ALA A 269 1.22 0.29 1.45
C ALA A 269 2.19 -0.91 1.55
N THR A 270 1.86 -1.91 2.36
CA THR A 270 2.70 -3.09 2.61
C THR A 270 2.40 -4.25 1.66
N LEU A 271 1.34 -4.16 0.87
CA LEU A 271 0.97 -5.21 -0.07
C LEU A 271 1.94 -5.23 -1.27
N ARG A 272 2.37 -6.43 -1.63
CA ARG A 272 3.33 -6.73 -2.70
C ARG A 272 2.84 -7.84 -3.60
N GLU A 273 2.12 -8.82 -3.07
CA GLU A 273 1.60 -9.97 -3.82
C GLU A 273 0.41 -9.56 -4.73
N PRO A 274 0.46 -9.84 -6.05
CA PRO A 274 -0.55 -9.36 -6.99
C PRO A 274 -2.00 -9.81 -6.73
N LEU A 275 -2.25 -11.05 -6.32
CA LEU A 275 -3.61 -11.52 -6.09
C LEU A 275 -4.25 -10.79 -4.90
N ALA A 276 -3.53 -10.69 -3.79
CA ALA A 276 -3.95 -9.97 -2.60
C ALA A 276 -4.22 -8.48 -2.90
N VAL A 277 -3.37 -7.84 -3.70
CA VAL A 277 -3.60 -6.50 -4.20
C VAL A 277 -4.90 -6.43 -5.00
N SER A 278 -5.10 -7.33 -5.98
CA SER A 278 -6.33 -7.37 -6.79
C SER A 278 -7.60 -7.60 -5.97
N VAL A 279 -7.54 -8.44 -4.93
CA VAL A 279 -8.66 -8.63 -3.99
C VAL A 279 -8.98 -7.32 -3.26
N MET A 280 -7.98 -6.60 -2.76
CA MET A 280 -8.20 -5.29 -2.12
C MET A 280 -8.71 -4.21 -3.09
N MET A 281 -8.21 -4.21 -4.33
CA MET A 281 -8.74 -3.32 -5.38
C MET A 281 -10.21 -3.60 -5.64
N SER A 282 -10.58 -4.89 -5.77
CA SER A 282 -11.96 -5.30 -6.03
C SER A 282 -12.91 -4.93 -4.89
N LEU A 283 -12.42 -4.97 -3.64
CA LEU A 283 -13.16 -4.57 -2.47
C LEU A 283 -13.45 -3.06 -2.48
N LEU A 284 -12.42 -2.24 -2.65
CA LEU A 284 -12.56 -0.78 -2.70
C LEU A 284 -13.39 -0.34 -3.90
N ALA A 285 -13.20 -0.97 -5.06
CA ALA A 285 -14.00 -0.73 -6.25
C ALA A 285 -15.47 -1.11 -6.04
N ARG A 286 -15.75 -2.23 -5.35
CA ARG A 286 -17.12 -2.59 -5.01
C ARG A 286 -17.77 -1.58 -4.08
N ILE A 287 -17.08 -1.15 -3.04
CA ILE A 287 -17.58 -0.13 -2.11
C ILE A 287 -17.88 1.16 -2.88
N HIS A 288 -16.96 1.61 -3.73
CA HIS A 288 -17.17 2.77 -4.61
C HIS A 288 -18.43 2.64 -5.47
N ASN A 289 -18.57 1.52 -6.20
CA ASN A 289 -19.68 1.31 -7.12
C ASN A 289 -21.05 1.24 -6.42
N LEU A 290 -21.08 0.81 -5.15
CA LEU A 290 -22.31 0.83 -4.37
C LEU A 290 -22.65 2.22 -3.81
N LEU A 291 -21.70 3.15 -3.76
CA LEU A 291 -21.87 4.49 -3.20
C LEU A 291 -22.09 5.57 -4.28
N ILE A 292 -21.78 5.27 -5.55
CA ILE A 292 -21.92 6.21 -6.65
C ILE A 292 -23.33 6.17 -7.25
N ASP A 293 -23.90 7.34 -7.57
CA ASP A 293 -25.22 7.44 -8.19
C ASP A 293 -25.19 7.27 -9.72
N ASP A 294 -24.06 7.61 -10.35
CA ASP A 294 -23.87 7.52 -11.80
C ASP A 294 -23.23 6.18 -12.19
N SER A 295 -24.03 5.25 -12.70
CA SER A 295 -23.59 3.93 -13.14
C SER A 295 -22.53 3.99 -14.26
N SER A 296 -22.48 5.08 -15.00
CA SER A 296 -21.50 5.27 -16.06
C SER A 296 -20.07 5.53 -15.54
N LEU A 297 -19.94 5.82 -14.23
CA LEU A 297 -18.67 6.01 -13.52
C LEU A 297 -18.29 4.81 -12.65
N GLU A 298 -18.99 3.68 -12.79
CA GLU A 298 -18.62 2.43 -12.11
C GLU A 298 -17.23 1.96 -12.53
N LEU A 299 -16.47 1.51 -11.55
CA LEU A 299 -15.13 0.95 -11.70
C LEU A 299 -15.23 -0.52 -12.10
N VAL A 300 -14.51 -0.91 -13.14
CA VAL A 300 -14.54 -2.29 -13.66
C VAL A 300 -13.26 -3.00 -13.26
N VAL A 301 -13.40 -4.00 -12.39
CA VAL A 301 -12.30 -4.88 -12.00
C VAL A 301 -12.84 -6.26 -11.63
N GLU A 302 -11.97 -7.26 -11.77
CA GLU A 302 -12.22 -8.65 -11.41
C GLU A 302 -12.67 -8.78 -9.94
N TYR A 303 -13.39 -9.86 -9.65
CA TYR A 303 -13.83 -10.25 -8.30
C TYR A 303 -14.82 -9.31 -7.58
N THR A 304 -15.22 -8.18 -8.18
CA THR A 304 -16.23 -7.26 -7.61
C THR A 304 -17.56 -7.96 -7.30
N ASN A 305 -17.94 -8.93 -8.13
CA ASN A 305 -19.13 -9.76 -7.96
C ASN A 305 -19.05 -10.74 -6.78
N LEU A 306 -17.88 -10.98 -6.18
CA LEU A 306 -17.71 -11.90 -5.05
C LEU A 306 -17.97 -11.22 -3.70
N TRP A 307 -18.02 -9.90 -3.68
CA TRP A 307 -18.37 -9.10 -2.52
C TRP A 307 -19.89 -8.94 -2.34
N PRO A 308 -20.34 -8.49 -1.15
CA PRO A 308 -21.72 -8.07 -0.92
C PRO A 308 -22.24 -7.04 -1.93
N SER A 309 -23.57 -6.96 -2.05
CA SER A 309 -24.25 -6.14 -3.06
C SER A 309 -25.02 -4.94 -2.52
N ASN A 310 -24.93 -4.67 -1.22
CA ASN A 310 -25.58 -3.54 -0.60
C ASN A 310 -24.75 -2.98 0.56
N ILE A 311 -24.93 -1.69 0.82
CA ILE A 311 -24.40 -0.97 1.98
C ILE A 311 -25.59 -0.31 2.67
N SER A 312 -25.70 -0.48 3.99
CA SER A 312 -26.69 0.25 4.79
C SER A 312 -26.18 1.66 5.09
N ASN A 313 -27.10 2.64 5.15
CA ASN A 313 -26.77 4.04 5.49
C ASN A 313 -25.70 4.67 4.57
N MET A 314 -25.87 4.60 3.25
CA MET A 314 -24.92 5.08 2.24
C MET A 314 -24.45 6.53 2.46
N ASN A 315 -25.32 7.38 3.00
CA ASN A 315 -25.01 8.79 3.32
C ASN A 315 -23.90 8.97 4.37
N ASN A 316 -23.57 7.93 5.14
CA ASN A 316 -22.54 8.02 6.16
C ASN A 316 -21.12 7.84 5.59
N TYR A 317 -20.97 7.43 4.34
CA TYR A 317 -19.67 7.12 3.75
C TYR A 317 -19.19 8.27 2.86
N ASN A 318 -17.90 8.56 2.90
CA ASN A 318 -17.29 9.53 1.99
C ASN A 318 -16.57 8.82 0.84
N LEU A 319 -17.17 8.88 -0.34
CA LEU A 319 -16.66 8.30 -1.59
C LEU A 319 -15.22 8.73 -1.91
N LYS A 320 -14.88 9.99 -1.59
CA LYS A 320 -13.56 10.56 -1.89
C LYS A 320 -12.44 9.78 -1.18
N HIS A 321 -12.64 9.40 0.08
CA HIS A 321 -11.63 8.65 0.84
C HIS A 321 -11.41 7.24 0.31
N VAL A 322 -12.48 6.60 -0.20
CA VAL A 322 -12.40 5.29 -0.84
C VAL A 322 -11.56 5.40 -2.13
N LEU A 323 -11.85 6.42 -2.96
CA LEU A 323 -11.09 6.68 -4.19
C LEU A 323 -9.63 7.07 -3.91
N GLU A 324 -9.34 7.89 -2.89
CA GLU A 324 -7.98 8.25 -2.49
C GLU A 324 -7.16 7.01 -2.13
N SER A 325 -7.72 6.13 -1.30
CA SER A 325 -7.06 4.90 -0.85
C SER A 325 -6.85 3.90 -2.01
N LEU A 326 -7.84 3.80 -2.91
CA LEU A 326 -7.72 3.00 -4.13
C LEU A 326 -6.65 3.55 -5.07
N THR A 327 -6.58 4.88 -5.23
CA THR A 327 -5.57 5.56 -6.07
C THR A 327 -4.17 5.32 -5.52
N GLU A 328 -3.96 5.46 -4.21
CA GLU A 328 -2.66 5.26 -3.56
C GLU A 328 -2.19 3.79 -3.69
N LEU A 329 -3.11 2.83 -3.54
CA LEU A 329 -2.81 1.42 -3.77
C LEU A 329 -2.44 1.16 -5.23
N LEU A 330 -3.14 1.77 -6.20
CA LEU A 330 -2.87 1.62 -7.64
C LEU A 330 -1.51 2.20 -8.03
N GLU A 331 -1.21 3.41 -7.55
CA GLU A 331 0.07 4.06 -7.83
C GLU A 331 1.25 3.25 -7.31
N ARG A 332 1.12 2.67 -6.11
CA ARG A 332 2.16 1.80 -5.53
C ARG A 332 2.27 0.48 -6.28
N SER A 333 1.14 -0.17 -6.57
CA SER A 333 1.15 -1.48 -7.22
C SER A 333 1.68 -1.40 -8.65
N LEU A 334 1.34 -0.35 -9.40
CA LEU A 334 1.84 -0.13 -10.76
C LEU A 334 3.31 0.31 -10.81
N ARG A 335 3.89 0.84 -9.72
CA ARG A 335 5.36 1.00 -9.64
C ARG A 335 6.08 -0.34 -9.58
N LEU A 336 5.46 -1.35 -8.96
CA LEU A 336 6.01 -2.70 -8.86
C LEU A 336 5.69 -3.55 -10.10
N TYR A 337 4.50 -3.38 -10.67
CA TYR A 337 3.99 -4.17 -11.80
C TYR A 337 3.43 -3.25 -12.90
N PRO A 338 4.30 -2.52 -13.63
CA PRO A 338 3.89 -1.45 -14.54
C PRO A 338 3.07 -1.92 -15.75
N TYR A 339 3.15 -3.20 -16.09
CA TYR A 339 2.46 -3.79 -17.25
C TYR A 339 1.19 -4.56 -16.88
N ASN A 340 0.73 -4.49 -15.63
CA ASN A 340 -0.53 -5.13 -15.25
C ASN A 340 -1.71 -4.40 -15.92
N THR A 341 -2.29 -5.04 -16.94
CA THR A 341 -3.33 -4.46 -17.78
C THR A 341 -4.62 -4.18 -17.01
N SER A 342 -5.04 -5.10 -16.14
CA SER A 342 -6.27 -4.96 -15.34
C SER A 342 -6.19 -3.77 -14.39
N TRP A 343 -5.03 -3.54 -13.77
CA TRP A 343 -4.82 -2.39 -12.88
C TRP A 343 -4.70 -1.07 -13.64
N LEU A 344 -4.07 -1.06 -14.83
CA LEU A 344 -4.04 0.13 -15.68
C LEU A 344 -5.44 0.54 -16.14
N ARG A 345 -6.31 -0.43 -16.49
CA ARG A 345 -7.72 -0.18 -16.82
C ARG A 345 -8.46 0.42 -15.64
N LEU A 346 -8.37 -0.22 -14.46
CA LEU A 346 -8.98 0.28 -13.23
C LEU A 346 -8.50 1.70 -12.88
N TYR A 347 -7.22 2.00 -13.08
CA TYR A 347 -6.70 3.34 -12.86
C TYR A 347 -7.30 4.37 -13.83
N GLY A 348 -7.54 3.99 -15.08
CA GLY A 348 -8.31 4.80 -16.00
C GLY A 348 -9.72 5.10 -15.49
N ASP A 349 -10.41 4.08 -14.96
CA ASP A 349 -11.75 4.24 -14.37
C ASP A 349 -11.74 5.19 -13.16
N VAL A 350 -10.73 5.09 -12.30
CA VAL A 350 -10.56 5.96 -11.14
C VAL A 350 -10.33 7.42 -11.56
N GLU A 351 -9.46 7.66 -12.54
CA GLU A 351 -9.24 9.01 -13.09
C GLU A 351 -10.51 9.56 -13.76
N MET A 352 -11.26 8.70 -14.45
CA MET A 352 -12.54 9.05 -15.07
C MET A 352 -13.59 9.43 -14.02
N ALA A 353 -13.75 8.64 -12.95
CA ALA A 353 -14.61 8.97 -11.82
C ALA A 353 -14.20 10.29 -11.13
N GLY A 354 -12.90 10.62 -11.14
CA GLY A 354 -12.36 11.90 -10.70
C GLY A 354 -12.50 13.06 -11.70
N SER A 355 -13.22 12.89 -12.81
CA SER A 355 -13.35 13.87 -13.92
C SER A 355 -12.03 14.29 -14.56
N ARG A 356 -10.98 13.46 -14.49
CA ARG A 356 -9.66 13.72 -15.08
C ARG A 356 -9.51 12.99 -16.42
N TRP A 357 -10.30 13.41 -17.40
CA TRP A 357 -10.48 12.72 -18.69
C TRP A 357 -9.18 12.46 -19.47
N ALA A 358 -8.25 13.43 -19.49
CA ALA A 358 -6.95 13.26 -20.16
C ALA A 358 -6.08 12.20 -19.47
N ALA A 359 -6.07 12.19 -18.13
CA ALA A 359 -5.34 11.18 -17.37
C ALA A 359 -5.97 9.79 -17.57
N ALA A 360 -7.30 9.70 -17.54
CA ALA A 360 -8.06 8.48 -17.80
C ALA A 360 -7.73 7.90 -19.19
N LEU A 361 -7.83 8.71 -20.25
CA LEU A 361 -7.49 8.30 -21.61
C LEU A 361 -6.05 7.80 -21.72
N ARG A 362 -5.09 8.49 -21.10
CA ARG A 362 -3.69 8.05 -21.05
C ARG A 362 -3.56 6.67 -20.39
N ARG A 363 -4.24 6.42 -19.27
CA ARG A 363 -4.19 5.12 -18.59
C ARG A 363 -4.80 4.00 -19.44
N TYR A 364 -5.93 4.26 -20.10
CA TYR A 364 -6.55 3.30 -21.01
C TYR A 364 -5.63 2.96 -22.20
N LEU A 365 -4.98 3.97 -22.80
CA LEU A 365 -4.00 3.75 -23.87
C LEU A 365 -2.78 2.95 -23.38
N CYS A 366 -2.27 3.22 -22.18
CA CYS A 366 -1.21 2.41 -21.57
C CYS A 366 -1.65 0.95 -21.38
N ALA A 367 -2.88 0.73 -20.89
CA ALA A 367 -3.43 -0.62 -20.72
C ALA A 367 -3.52 -1.37 -22.05
N LEU A 368 -4.03 -0.71 -23.09
CA LEU A 368 -4.13 -1.27 -24.45
C LEU A 368 -2.75 -1.58 -25.01
N ALA A 369 -1.81 -0.64 -24.93
CA ALA A 369 -0.45 -0.82 -25.43
C ALA A 369 0.25 -2.00 -24.72
N ALA A 370 0.09 -2.14 -23.40
CA ALA A 370 0.63 -3.27 -22.65
C ALA A 370 -0.01 -4.61 -23.06
N ALA A 371 -1.32 -4.64 -23.29
CA ALA A 371 -2.05 -5.86 -23.69
C ALA A 371 -1.74 -6.32 -25.12
N THR A 372 -1.41 -5.38 -26.02
CA THR A 372 -1.37 -5.62 -27.47
C THR A 372 0.02 -5.51 -28.10
N TRP A 373 1.07 -5.39 -27.29
CA TRP A 373 2.44 -5.14 -27.78
C TRP A 373 2.50 -3.85 -28.60
N HIS A 374 2.05 -2.75 -27.99
CA HIS A 374 1.97 -1.43 -28.63
C HIS A 374 1.10 -1.42 -29.88
N PHE A 375 -0.13 -1.95 -29.76
CA PHE A 375 -1.14 -1.99 -30.83
C PHE A 375 -0.75 -2.86 -32.04
N ALA A 376 0.27 -3.72 -31.91
CA ALA A 376 0.65 -4.68 -32.96
C ALA A 376 -0.37 -5.81 -33.13
N LYS A 377 -1.22 -6.04 -32.12
CA LYS A 377 -2.31 -7.01 -32.13
C LYS A 377 -3.63 -6.32 -31.83
N ARG A 378 -4.75 -6.86 -32.33
CA ARG A 378 -6.09 -6.40 -31.94
C ARG A 378 -6.28 -6.65 -30.44
N ALA A 379 -6.69 -5.63 -29.70
CA ALA A 379 -7.08 -5.79 -28.31
C ALA A 379 -8.45 -6.47 -28.24
N PRO A 380 -8.69 -7.44 -27.33
CA PRO A 380 -10.04 -7.80 -26.98
C PRO A 380 -10.72 -6.61 -26.29
N ASP A 381 -11.96 -6.27 -26.67
CA ASP A 381 -12.73 -5.17 -26.02
C ASP A 381 -13.34 -5.65 -24.69
N GLU A 382 -12.46 -6.04 -23.77
CA GLU A 382 -12.86 -6.42 -22.41
C GLU A 382 -13.22 -5.18 -21.59
N GLY A 383 -14.39 -5.22 -20.94
CA GLY A 383 -14.82 -4.15 -20.02
C GLY A 383 -15.30 -2.87 -20.69
N GLY A 384 -15.56 -2.89 -22.01
CA GLY A 384 -16.05 -1.74 -22.76
C GLY A 384 -15.04 -0.58 -22.81
N LEU A 385 -13.75 -0.93 -22.89
CA LEU A 385 -12.64 0.02 -22.82
C LEU A 385 -12.69 1.05 -23.95
N ALA A 386 -13.07 0.63 -25.16
CA ALA A 386 -13.24 1.53 -26.30
C ALA A 386 -14.33 2.59 -26.02
N ARG A 387 -15.46 2.18 -25.42
CA ARG A 387 -16.55 3.09 -25.05
C ARG A 387 -16.12 4.10 -23.97
N ARG A 388 -15.36 3.66 -22.97
CA ARG A 388 -14.81 4.54 -21.93
C ARG A 388 -13.79 5.54 -22.49
N ALA A 389 -12.93 5.09 -23.40
CA ALA A 389 -12.00 5.97 -24.11
C ALA A 389 -12.75 6.99 -25.00
N ALA A 390 -13.79 6.56 -25.72
CA ALA A 390 -14.62 7.45 -26.52
C ALA A 390 -15.28 8.55 -25.68
N ARG A 391 -15.76 8.20 -24.48
CA ARG A 391 -16.29 9.18 -23.52
C ARG A 391 -15.25 10.19 -23.05
N CYS A 392 -14.01 9.74 -22.79
CA CYS A 392 -12.92 10.64 -22.44
C CYS A 392 -12.63 11.62 -23.59
N CYS A 393 -12.61 11.14 -24.84
CA CYS A 393 -12.44 11.99 -26.02
C CYS A 393 -13.57 13.03 -26.13
N GLN A 394 -14.83 12.66 -25.90
CA GLN A 394 -15.95 13.62 -25.89
C GLN A 394 -15.74 14.72 -24.84
N ALA A 395 -15.36 14.34 -23.61
CA ALA A 395 -15.12 15.30 -22.53
C ALA A 395 -13.90 16.21 -22.79
N LEU A 396 -13.00 15.81 -23.69
CA LEU A 396 -11.84 16.58 -24.16
C LEU A 396 -12.13 17.35 -25.46
N SER A 397 -13.39 17.43 -25.89
CA SER A 397 -13.80 18.07 -27.14
C SER A 397 -13.12 17.47 -28.37
N ALA A 398 -12.94 16.14 -28.39
CA ALA A 398 -12.39 15.37 -29.49
C ALA A 398 -13.44 14.41 -30.12
N PRO A 399 -14.46 14.95 -30.82
CA PRO A 399 -15.60 14.18 -31.29
C PRO A 399 -15.26 13.18 -32.41
N THR A 400 -14.32 13.49 -33.30
CA THR A 400 -13.93 12.61 -34.41
C THR A 400 -13.15 11.40 -33.88
N GLN A 401 -12.25 11.63 -32.91
CA GLN A 401 -11.57 10.56 -32.20
C GLN A 401 -12.59 9.67 -31.44
N ALA A 402 -13.57 10.28 -30.77
CA ALA A 402 -14.62 9.54 -30.09
C ALA A 402 -15.44 8.67 -31.06
N ALA A 403 -15.84 9.22 -32.21
CA ALA A 403 -16.55 8.47 -33.25
C ALA A 403 -15.71 7.32 -33.81
N ALA A 404 -14.41 7.54 -34.03
CA ALA A 404 -13.50 6.49 -34.48
C ALA A 404 -13.32 5.38 -33.43
N LEU A 405 -13.40 5.69 -32.13
CA LEU A 405 -13.35 4.67 -31.07
C LEU A 405 -14.64 3.85 -30.99
N CYS A 406 -15.80 4.43 -31.34
CA CYS A 406 -17.09 3.73 -31.36
C CYS A 406 -17.19 2.59 -32.38
N GLN A 407 -16.27 2.51 -33.36
CA GLN A 407 -16.23 1.46 -34.38
C GLN A 407 -15.39 0.22 -33.94
N LEU A 408 -14.69 0.31 -32.81
CA LEU A 408 -13.80 -0.77 -32.30
C LEU A 408 -14.52 -1.98 -31.70
N PRO A 409 -15.61 -1.82 -30.93
CA PRO A 409 -16.38 -2.96 -30.42
C PRO A 409 -16.93 -3.82 -31.56
N ASP A 410 -17.22 -5.09 -31.30
CA ASP A 410 -17.75 -6.01 -32.31
C ASP A 410 -19.10 -5.51 -32.89
N GLU A 411 -19.91 -4.89 -32.04
CA GLU A 411 -21.08 -4.11 -32.44
C GLU A 411 -20.78 -2.62 -32.29
N PRO A 412 -20.62 -1.87 -33.40
CA PRO A 412 -20.33 -0.45 -33.34
C PRO A 412 -21.41 0.36 -32.61
N ASP A 413 -20.99 1.31 -31.75
CA ASP A 413 -21.92 2.24 -31.09
C ASP A 413 -22.25 3.43 -32.01
N TYR A 414 -23.11 3.18 -32.98
CA TYR A 414 -23.58 4.19 -33.94
C TYR A 414 -24.28 5.36 -33.26
N THR A 415 -25.00 5.11 -32.16
CA THR A 415 -25.76 6.16 -31.46
C THR A 415 -24.82 7.23 -30.92
N THR A 416 -23.74 6.81 -30.27
CA THR A 416 -22.73 7.73 -29.76
C THR A 416 -21.92 8.32 -30.91
N ALA A 417 -21.49 7.52 -31.88
CA ALA A 417 -20.68 7.98 -33.01
C ALA A 417 -21.37 9.10 -33.81
N PHE A 418 -22.66 8.94 -34.13
CA PHE A 418 -23.42 9.95 -34.88
C PHE A 418 -23.59 11.24 -34.10
N LYS A 419 -23.81 11.16 -32.78
CA LYS A 419 -23.85 12.36 -31.91
C LYS A 419 -22.52 13.10 -31.94
N CYS A 420 -21.40 12.39 -31.85
CA CYS A 420 -20.08 12.99 -31.92
C CYS A 420 -19.82 13.67 -33.28
N LEU A 421 -20.08 12.99 -34.40
CA LEU A 421 -19.92 13.59 -35.74
C LEU A 421 -20.86 14.80 -35.95
N ALA A 422 -22.03 14.78 -35.31
CA ALA A 422 -22.99 15.87 -35.34
C ALA A 422 -22.55 17.12 -34.53
N GLU A 423 -21.47 17.07 -33.74
CA GLU A 423 -20.94 18.25 -33.06
C GLU A 423 -20.47 19.34 -34.03
N LYS A 424 -20.58 20.60 -33.59
CA LYS A 424 -20.17 21.76 -34.37
C LYS A 424 -18.66 21.77 -34.50
N THR A 425 -18.18 21.94 -35.73
CA THR A 425 -16.75 21.84 -36.05
C THR A 425 -15.88 22.91 -35.41
N GLY A 426 -16.45 24.06 -35.03
CA GLY A 426 -15.76 25.10 -34.24
C GLY A 426 -15.48 24.73 -32.79
N ASN A 427 -16.12 23.68 -32.26
CA ASN A 427 -15.91 23.20 -30.89
C ASN A 427 -14.98 21.98 -30.82
N ALA A 428 -14.56 21.44 -31.97
CA ALA A 428 -13.70 20.26 -32.03
C ALA A 428 -12.22 20.63 -31.92
N ALA A 429 -11.50 19.94 -31.04
CA ALA A 429 -10.08 20.14 -30.75
C ALA A 429 -9.18 19.01 -31.32
N ASP A 430 -9.71 18.17 -32.21
CA ASP A 430 -9.07 16.91 -32.63
C ASP A 430 -8.69 16.83 -34.11
N ALA A 431 -8.61 17.95 -34.83
CA ALA A 431 -8.21 17.98 -36.24
C ALA A 431 -9.00 16.97 -37.10
N MET A 432 -10.34 17.10 -37.08
CA MET A 432 -11.31 16.16 -37.67
C MET A 432 -10.89 15.55 -39.01
N ASP A 433 -10.36 16.38 -39.91
CA ASP A 433 -9.97 16.00 -41.27
C ASP A 433 -8.73 15.09 -41.34
N GLY A 434 -7.94 15.01 -40.28
CA GLY A 434 -6.84 14.06 -40.14
C GLY A 434 -7.29 12.63 -39.81
N TYR A 435 -8.52 12.44 -39.34
CA TYR A 435 -8.98 11.15 -38.79
C TYR A 435 -9.90 10.34 -39.72
N TYR A 436 -10.31 10.85 -40.88
CA TYR A 436 -11.15 10.05 -41.82
C TYR A 436 -10.46 8.77 -42.29
N GLY A 437 -9.13 8.78 -42.43
CA GLY A 437 -8.36 7.56 -42.75
C GLY A 437 -8.38 6.50 -41.63
N CYS A 438 -8.83 6.88 -40.43
CA CYS A 438 -9.03 5.97 -39.31
C CYS A 438 -10.47 5.46 -39.21
N LEU A 439 -11.40 5.93 -40.04
CA LEU A 439 -12.77 5.43 -40.11
C LEU A 439 -12.86 4.38 -41.22
N TRP A 440 -13.15 3.13 -40.86
CA TRP A 440 -13.34 2.05 -41.84
C TRP A 440 -14.80 1.59 -41.96
N ASP A 441 -15.66 2.03 -41.04
CA ASP A 441 -17.09 1.76 -41.12
C ASP A 441 -17.78 2.65 -42.16
N GLY A 442 -18.42 2.03 -43.14
CA GLY A 442 -19.09 2.73 -44.24
C GLY A 442 -20.26 3.62 -43.77
N THR A 443 -20.97 3.22 -42.72
CA THR A 443 -22.10 3.97 -42.17
C THR A 443 -21.62 5.26 -41.51
N LEU A 444 -20.53 5.19 -40.73
CA LEU A 444 -19.92 6.38 -40.12
C LEU A 444 -19.44 7.37 -41.19
N LEU A 445 -18.80 6.88 -42.24
CA LEU A 445 -18.33 7.71 -43.36
C LEU A 445 -19.48 8.37 -44.11
N GLU A 446 -20.55 7.63 -44.42
CA GLU A 446 -21.75 8.17 -45.09
C GLU A 446 -22.39 9.30 -44.28
N VAL A 447 -22.56 9.08 -42.98
CA VAL A 447 -23.09 10.11 -42.07
C VAL A 447 -22.17 11.33 -42.00
N GLY A 448 -20.85 11.11 -41.93
CA GLY A 448 -19.86 12.20 -41.99
C GLY A 448 -20.02 13.04 -43.26
N VAL A 449 -20.05 12.40 -44.44
CA VAL A 449 -20.22 13.07 -45.73
C VAL A 449 -21.53 13.87 -45.78
N ALA A 450 -22.64 13.29 -45.32
CA ALA A 450 -23.94 13.95 -45.27
C ALA A 450 -23.92 15.20 -44.35
N LEU A 451 -23.27 15.10 -43.18
CA LEU A 451 -23.14 16.22 -42.24
C LEU A 451 -22.29 17.36 -42.82
N HIS A 452 -21.16 17.06 -43.48
CA HIS A 452 -20.34 18.10 -44.13
C HIS A 452 -21.08 18.75 -45.29
N ALA A 453 -21.83 17.98 -46.09
CA ALA A 453 -22.66 18.52 -47.16
C ALA A 453 -23.71 19.50 -46.62
N ARG A 454 -24.42 19.12 -45.54
CA ARG A 454 -25.43 19.95 -44.89
C ARG A 454 -24.85 21.24 -44.29
N ARG A 455 -23.59 21.20 -43.83
CA ARG A 455 -22.88 22.35 -43.23
C ARG A 455 -22.16 23.23 -44.26
N GLY A 456 -22.14 22.85 -45.55
CA GLY A 456 -21.39 23.58 -46.58
C GLY A 456 -19.87 23.39 -46.50
N GLU A 457 -19.39 22.34 -45.83
CA GLU A 457 -17.97 22.08 -45.58
C GLU A 457 -17.35 21.26 -46.74
N GLY A 458 -17.34 21.84 -47.95
CA GLY A 458 -16.96 21.13 -49.18
C GLY A 458 -15.59 20.45 -49.15
N GLY A 459 -14.58 21.09 -48.54
CA GLY A 459 -13.23 20.52 -48.41
C GLY A 459 -13.19 19.26 -47.55
N ARG A 460 -13.90 19.24 -46.41
CA ARG A 460 -13.98 18.06 -45.53
C ARG A 460 -14.83 16.96 -46.14
N ARG A 461 -15.92 17.33 -46.83
CA ARG A 461 -16.74 16.39 -47.61
C ARG A 461 -15.88 15.64 -48.63
N ALA A 462 -15.10 16.36 -49.44
CA ALA A 462 -14.23 15.75 -50.44
C ALA A 462 -13.20 14.80 -49.81
N ARG A 463 -12.70 15.13 -48.62
CA ARG A 463 -11.74 14.30 -47.88
C ARG A 463 -12.37 13.04 -47.29
N ALA A 464 -13.61 13.10 -46.83
CA ALA A 464 -14.33 11.94 -46.30
C ALA A 464 -14.80 10.97 -47.41
N VAL A 465 -14.97 11.46 -48.64
CA VAL A 465 -15.34 10.63 -49.81
C VAL A 465 -14.13 9.88 -50.39
N LYS A 466 -12.93 10.45 -50.25
CA LYS A 466 -11.68 9.90 -50.76
C LYS A 466 -11.11 8.88 -49.79
#